data_AF-A0A7V9KB67-F1
#
_entry.id   AF-A0A7V9KB67-F1
#
_cell.length_a   1.000
_cell.length_b   1.000
_cell.length_c   1.000
_cell.angle_alpha   90.00
_cell.angle_beta   90.00
_cell.angle_gamma   90.00
#
_symmetry.space_group_name_H-M   'P 1'
#
loop_
_entity.id
_entity.type
_entity.pdbx_description
1 polymer ?
#
loop_
_entity_poly.entity_id
_entity_poly.type
_entity_poly.pdbx_seq_one_letter_code
_entity_poly.pdbx_strand_id
1 'polypeptide(L)'
;MTHRMHPAGIAVLGLRALREAAVPAAVGLAATVGGSGMDTRTLWRALAFAVVAALVAALAGFVAWRTARYSVSDTAITSRRGLFSVKETVVPLERVQALDTVQGPLQRLFGVTAVHVQAAGGAREGEIVLEALSAPAVAELRDAVGTRDDPRAEPEATWRLAGDRLLIAAATAGQLGVIVSVLAAASQGLDDVLGSTARATELVPDTPVELMVAAAALLAAAWLLSIAGAIVAFSGFTVARDGDRLLIRRGLLARREASVPLARVQAVTVLEGVLRQPFGLAALRVETAGYATEAAAAQTLFPLLRRNEVERFLAEMVPASAGGVFDLKGAPSRARPRYVVLPTFVVAVPAIAITGLVDGAGAWPLSAIALGIAAGVAAHRAAGWRLDTSRVLVRS
;
A
#
# COMPACT_ATOMS: atom_id res chain seq x y z
N MET A 1 -1.80 9.39 -33.93
CA MET A 1 -0.97 8.38 -34.67
C MET A 1 -0.86 7.11 -33.85
N THR A 2 -0.58 5.93 -34.44
CA THR A 2 -0.37 4.70 -33.64
C THR A 2 1.10 4.55 -33.26
N HIS A 3 1.37 4.54 -31.96
CA HIS A 3 2.70 4.42 -31.38
C HIS A 3 2.91 3.04 -30.74
N ARG A 4 4.18 2.68 -30.60
CA ARG A 4 4.60 1.54 -29.78
C ARG A 4 5.23 2.06 -28.50
N MET A 5 5.15 1.24 -27.46
CA MET A 5 5.89 1.48 -26.23
C MET A 5 7.40 1.42 -26.50
N HIS A 6 8.18 2.06 -25.64
CA HIS A 6 9.63 2.06 -25.75
C HIS A 6 10.17 0.61 -25.72
N PRO A 7 11.24 0.25 -26.46
CA PRO A 7 11.81 -1.11 -26.49
C PRO A 7 12.21 -1.64 -25.10
N ALA A 8 12.55 -0.76 -24.16
CA ALA A 8 12.76 -1.12 -22.76
C ALA A 8 11.55 -1.83 -22.11
N GLY A 9 10.36 -1.69 -22.70
CA GLY A 9 9.17 -2.43 -22.31
C GLY A 9 9.35 -3.95 -22.39
N ILE A 10 10.24 -4.47 -23.26
CA ILE A 10 10.57 -5.91 -23.30
C ILE A 10 11.13 -6.36 -21.95
N ALA A 11 12.08 -5.62 -21.40
CA ALA A 11 12.70 -5.95 -20.11
C ALA A 11 11.72 -5.75 -18.94
N VAL A 12 10.93 -4.68 -18.95
CA VAL A 12 9.93 -4.39 -17.90
C VAL A 12 8.83 -5.47 -17.87
N LEU A 13 8.24 -5.78 -19.03
CA LEU A 13 7.21 -6.81 -19.16
C LEU A 13 7.78 -8.21 -18.91
N GLY A 14 9.02 -8.46 -19.35
CA GLY A 14 9.72 -9.72 -19.09
C GLY A 14 9.97 -9.94 -17.59
N LEU A 15 10.45 -8.94 -16.86
CA LEU A 15 10.61 -9.06 -15.41
C LEU A 15 9.26 -9.27 -14.70
N ARG A 16 8.20 -8.58 -15.16
CA ARG A 16 6.85 -8.79 -14.63
C ARG A 16 6.40 -10.24 -14.83
N ALA A 17 6.56 -10.80 -16.03
CA ALA A 17 6.26 -12.19 -16.33
C ALA A 17 7.09 -13.15 -15.45
N LEU A 18 8.38 -12.85 -15.24
CA LEU A 18 9.25 -13.64 -14.37
C LEU A 18 8.76 -13.61 -12.91
N ARG A 19 8.36 -12.45 -12.39
CA ARG A 19 7.80 -12.31 -11.04
C ARG A 19 6.49 -13.07 -10.88
N GLU A 20 5.60 -12.98 -11.88
CA GLU A 20 4.32 -13.71 -11.88
C GLU A 20 4.55 -15.23 -11.95
N ALA A 21 5.59 -15.67 -12.65
CA ALA A 21 6.02 -17.07 -12.71
C ALA A 21 6.84 -17.53 -11.49
N ALA A 22 7.33 -16.61 -10.65
CA ALA A 22 8.23 -16.95 -9.54
C ALA A 22 7.55 -17.84 -8.49
N VAL A 23 6.27 -17.62 -8.18
CA VAL A 23 5.52 -18.44 -7.22
C VAL A 23 5.36 -19.88 -7.73
N PRO A 24 4.79 -20.15 -8.93
CA PRO A 24 4.70 -21.53 -9.43
C PRO A 24 6.08 -22.16 -9.67
N ALA A 25 7.09 -21.38 -10.06
CA ALA A 25 8.46 -21.88 -10.18
C ALA A 25 9.04 -22.30 -8.82
N ALA A 26 8.82 -21.51 -7.77
CA ALA A 26 9.23 -21.83 -6.40
C ALA A 26 8.49 -23.07 -5.88
N VAL A 27 7.18 -23.19 -6.12
CA VAL A 27 6.40 -24.38 -5.76
C VAL A 27 6.90 -25.62 -6.50
N GLY A 28 7.14 -25.52 -7.81
CA GLY A 28 7.69 -26.62 -8.60
C GLY A 28 9.08 -27.04 -8.12
N LEU A 29 9.93 -26.07 -7.79
CA LEU A 29 11.26 -26.32 -7.24
C LEU A 29 11.17 -26.96 -5.83
N ALA A 30 10.32 -26.46 -4.95
CA ALA A 30 10.07 -27.03 -3.63
C ALA A 30 9.57 -28.48 -3.72
N ALA A 31 8.63 -28.77 -4.64
CA ALA A 31 8.16 -30.14 -4.90
C ALA A 31 9.28 -31.08 -5.37
N THR A 32 10.27 -30.57 -6.10
CA THR A 32 11.44 -31.36 -6.50
C THR A 32 12.48 -31.54 -5.39
N VAL A 33 12.52 -30.62 -4.42
CA VAL A 33 13.48 -30.60 -3.30
C VAL A 33 12.96 -31.42 -2.11
N GLY A 34 11.66 -31.43 -1.85
CA GLY A 34 11.03 -32.09 -0.69
C GLY A 34 11.18 -33.62 -0.62
N GLY A 35 11.75 -34.25 -1.65
CA GLY A 35 12.01 -35.70 -1.67
C GLY A 35 13.49 -36.11 -1.69
N SER A 36 14.43 -35.18 -1.84
CA SER A 36 15.87 -35.48 -1.92
C SER A 36 16.67 -34.29 -1.41
N GLY A 37 17.58 -34.49 -0.46
CA GLY A 37 18.40 -33.42 0.12
C GLY A 37 19.11 -32.54 -0.92
N MET A 38 19.68 -31.40 -0.46
CA MET A 38 20.45 -30.48 -1.30
C MET A 38 21.75 -31.12 -1.82
N ASP A 39 21.62 -31.93 -2.87
CA ASP A 39 22.74 -32.48 -3.64
C ASP A 39 23.09 -31.56 -4.82
N THR A 40 24.30 -31.69 -5.37
CA THR A 40 24.79 -30.92 -6.52
C THR A 40 23.84 -31.00 -7.72
N ARG A 41 23.19 -32.15 -7.91
CA ARG A 41 22.20 -32.37 -8.97
C ARG A 41 20.93 -31.52 -8.79
N THR A 42 20.50 -31.28 -7.55
CA THR A 42 19.35 -30.44 -7.22
C THR A 42 19.64 -28.97 -7.54
N LEU A 43 20.86 -28.50 -7.25
CA LEU A 43 21.31 -27.14 -7.61
C LEU A 43 21.35 -26.92 -9.13
N TRP A 44 21.88 -27.89 -9.89
CA TRP A 44 21.89 -27.79 -11.36
C TRP A 44 20.48 -27.81 -11.98
N ARG A 45 19.55 -28.62 -11.43
CA ARG A 45 18.14 -28.61 -11.84
C ARG A 45 17.49 -27.27 -11.55
N ALA A 46 17.67 -26.74 -10.33
CA ALA A 46 17.18 -25.43 -9.94
C ALA A 46 17.68 -24.33 -10.89
N LEU A 47 18.98 -24.34 -11.22
CA LEU A 47 19.57 -23.40 -12.17
C LEU A 47 18.98 -23.56 -13.58
N ALA A 48 18.82 -24.79 -14.07
CA ALA A 48 18.21 -25.06 -15.37
C ALA A 48 16.76 -24.54 -15.43
N PHE A 49 15.96 -24.78 -14.40
CA PHE A 49 14.60 -24.23 -14.30
C PHE A 49 14.60 -22.71 -14.26
N ALA A 50 15.50 -22.09 -13.50
CA ALA A 50 15.62 -20.63 -13.43
C ALA A 50 15.98 -20.02 -14.79
N VAL A 51 16.90 -20.64 -15.55
CA VAL A 51 17.29 -20.20 -16.89
C VAL A 51 16.13 -20.34 -17.87
N VAL A 52 15.45 -21.49 -17.89
CA VAL A 52 14.28 -21.71 -18.76
C VAL A 52 13.17 -20.72 -18.42
N ALA A 53 12.89 -20.50 -17.14
CA ALA A 53 11.90 -19.51 -16.70
C ALA A 53 12.28 -18.09 -17.16
N ALA A 54 13.56 -17.70 -17.06
CA ALA A 54 14.03 -16.41 -17.53
C ALA A 54 13.89 -16.26 -19.05
N LEU A 55 14.21 -17.29 -19.83
CA LEU A 55 14.05 -17.27 -21.29
C LEU A 55 12.58 -17.18 -21.71
N VAL A 56 11.70 -17.96 -21.07
CA VAL A 56 10.25 -17.91 -21.30
C VAL A 56 9.70 -16.54 -20.94
N ALA A 57 10.12 -15.97 -19.81
CA ALA A 57 9.71 -14.63 -19.40
C ALA A 57 10.19 -13.55 -20.36
N ALA A 58 11.43 -13.63 -20.86
CA ALA A 58 11.96 -12.71 -21.87
C ALA A 58 11.19 -12.80 -23.19
N LEU A 59 10.88 -14.02 -23.65
CA LEU A 59 10.06 -14.24 -24.85
C LEU A 59 8.64 -13.69 -24.67
N ALA A 60 8.01 -13.96 -23.53
CA ALA A 60 6.70 -13.43 -23.19
C ALA A 60 6.70 -11.89 -23.16
N GLY A 61 7.72 -11.28 -22.55
CA GLY A 61 7.92 -9.82 -22.54
C GLY A 61 8.10 -9.23 -23.94
N PHE A 62 8.88 -9.90 -24.80
CA PHE A 62 9.07 -9.51 -26.19
C PHE A 62 7.76 -9.56 -27.01
N VAL A 63 7.03 -10.67 -26.90
CA VAL A 63 5.73 -10.85 -27.56
C VAL A 63 4.71 -9.82 -27.07
N ALA A 64 4.64 -9.58 -25.75
CA ALA A 64 3.76 -8.58 -25.16
C ALA A 64 4.09 -7.17 -25.66
N TRP A 65 5.37 -6.79 -25.68
CA TRP A 65 5.81 -5.51 -26.24
C TRP A 65 5.49 -5.40 -27.74
N ARG A 66 5.71 -6.47 -28.51
CA ARG A 66 5.52 -6.48 -29.97
C ARG A 66 4.05 -6.35 -30.38
N THR A 67 3.14 -6.80 -29.53
CA THR A 67 1.68 -6.75 -29.74
C THR A 67 1.05 -5.50 -29.14
N ALA A 68 1.65 -4.91 -28.10
CA ALA A 68 1.17 -3.68 -27.47
C ALA A 68 1.30 -2.46 -28.41
N ARG A 69 0.18 -1.76 -28.62
CA ARG A 69 0.12 -0.49 -29.33
C ARG A 69 -0.76 0.49 -28.58
N TYR A 70 -0.45 1.77 -28.67
CA TYR A 70 -1.29 2.83 -28.15
C TYR A 70 -1.41 3.96 -29.17
N SER A 71 -2.46 4.76 -29.06
CA SER A 71 -2.61 6.00 -29.82
C SER A 71 -3.23 7.06 -28.96
N VAL A 72 -2.67 8.26 -29.03
CA VAL A 72 -3.25 9.47 -28.48
C VAL A 72 -3.87 10.25 -29.65
N SER A 73 -5.08 10.72 -29.46
CA SER A 73 -5.84 11.57 -30.39
C SER A 73 -6.52 12.69 -29.61
N ASP A 74 -7.03 13.69 -30.31
CA ASP A 74 -7.69 14.86 -29.69
C ASP A 74 -9.01 14.52 -28.97
N THR A 75 -9.52 13.29 -29.12
CA THR A 75 -10.79 12.86 -28.52
C THR A 75 -10.65 11.68 -27.58
N ALA A 76 -9.68 10.78 -27.80
CA ALA A 76 -9.52 9.57 -27.01
C ALA A 76 -8.08 9.04 -26.96
N ILE A 77 -7.78 8.33 -25.87
CA ILE A 77 -6.61 7.47 -25.71
C ILE A 77 -7.04 6.03 -25.95
N THR A 78 -6.39 5.37 -26.91
CA THR A 78 -6.64 3.96 -27.22
C THR A 78 -5.42 3.12 -26.91
N SER A 79 -5.63 1.97 -26.28
CA SER A 79 -4.61 0.96 -26.02
C SER A 79 -5.08 -0.40 -26.49
N ARG A 80 -4.22 -1.09 -27.23
CA ARG A 80 -4.48 -2.45 -27.75
C ARG A 80 -3.34 -3.36 -27.32
N ARG A 81 -3.64 -4.45 -26.61
CA ARG A 81 -2.66 -5.46 -26.20
C ARG A 81 -3.20 -6.88 -26.35
N GLY A 82 -2.28 -7.85 -26.43
CA GLY A 82 -2.60 -9.27 -26.39
C GLY A 82 -2.24 -10.00 -27.68
N LEU A 83 -1.91 -11.29 -27.57
CA LEU A 83 -1.57 -12.15 -28.70
C LEU A 83 -2.78 -13.03 -29.10
N PHE A 84 -3.32 -13.81 -28.17
CA PHE A 84 -4.46 -14.70 -28.40
C PHE A 84 -5.80 -14.03 -28.07
N SER A 85 -5.86 -13.30 -26.95
CA SER A 85 -7.01 -12.48 -26.56
C SER A 85 -6.61 -11.02 -26.65
N VAL A 86 -6.98 -10.39 -27.77
CA VAL A 86 -6.71 -8.97 -28.00
C VAL A 86 -7.70 -8.16 -27.17
N LYS A 87 -7.19 -7.40 -26.20
CA LYS A 87 -7.95 -6.42 -25.42
C LYS A 87 -7.68 -5.04 -25.99
N GLU A 88 -8.72 -4.38 -26.46
CA GLU A 88 -8.71 -2.99 -26.88
C GLU A 88 -9.50 -2.15 -25.87
N THR A 89 -8.92 -1.04 -25.43
CA THR A 89 -9.51 -0.14 -24.45
C THR A 89 -9.42 1.27 -24.98
N VAL A 90 -10.57 1.91 -25.12
CA VAL A 90 -10.72 3.28 -25.63
C VAL A 90 -11.24 4.13 -24.48
N VAL A 91 -10.48 5.15 -24.11
CA VAL A 91 -10.85 6.10 -23.05
C VAL A 91 -10.94 7.49 -23.69
N PRO A 92 -12.15 8.06 -23.82
CA PRO A 92 -12.32 9.46 -24.23
C PRO A 92 -11.52 10.40 -23.30
N LEU A 93 -10.88 11.43 -23.86
CA LEU A 93 -10.07 12.38 -23.07
C LEU A 93 -10.89 13.08 -21.99
N GLU A 94 -12.16 13.40 -22.27
CA GLU A 94 -13.12 13.95 -21.31
C GLU A 94 -13.38 13.03 -20.09
N ARG A 95 -13.15 11.73 -20.25
CA ARG A 95 -13.28 10.74 -19.17
C ARG A 95 -11.97 10.50 -18.44
N VAL A 96 -10.83 10.99 -18.94
CA VAL A 96 -9.54 10.89 -18.24
C VAL A 96 -9.52 11.88 -17.09
N GLN A 97 -9.27 11.39 -15.89
CA GLN A 97 -9.35 12.19 -14.68
C GLN A 97 -8.00 12.42 -14.03
N ALA A 98 -7.16 11.39 -14.07
CA ALA A 98 -5.84 11.40 -13.50
C ALA A 98 -4.86 10.61 -14.37
N LEU A 99 -3.61 11.08 -14.35
CA LEU A 99 -2.45 10.40 -14.90
C LEU A 99 -1.49 10.16 -13.76
N ASP A 100 -1.33 8.90 -13.37
CA ASP A 100 -0.34 8.51 -12.37
C ASP A 100 0.89 7.97 -13.08
N THR A 101 2.06 8.35 -12.60
CA THR A 101 3.34 7.89 -13.17
C THR A 101 4.12 7.09 -12.14
N VAL A 102 4.71 5.98 -12.60
CA VAL A 102 5.50 5.08 -11.78
C VAL A 102 6.83 4.81 -12.48
N GLN A 103 7.92 5.16 -11.81
CA GLN A 103 9.27 4.94 -12.28
C GLN A 103 10.04 4.05 -11.29
N GLY A 104 9.94 2.73 -11.50
CA GLY A 104 10.71 1.73 -10.77
C GLY A 104 12.20 1.74 -11.12
N PRO A 105 13.03 0.93 -10.43
CA PRO A 105 14.47 0.87 -10.68
C PRO A 105 14.83 0.50 -12.12
N LEU A 106 14.11 -0.48 -12.72
CA LEU A 106 14.30 -0.83 -14.12
C LEU A 106 13.88 0.30 -15.05
N GLN A 107 12.72 0.91 -14.81
CA GLN A 107 12.23 2.03 -15.61
C GLN A 107 13.24 3.20 -15.56
N ARG A 108 13.81 3.49 -14.39
CA ARG A 108 14.87 4.50 -14.21
C ARG A 108 16.15 4.14 -14.96
N LEU A 109 16.58 2.88 -14.91
CA LEU A 109 17.77 2.40 -15.63
C LEU A 109 17.64 2.63 -17.15
N PHE A 110 16.44 2.45 -17.69
CA PHE A 110 16.16 2.64 -19.11
C PHE A 110 15.59 4.02 -19.47
N GLY A 111 15.45 4.95 -18.52
CA GLY A 111 14.90 6.28 -18.75
C GLY A 111 13.43 6.30 -19.20
N VAL A 112 12.67 5.25 -18.90
CA VAL A 112 11.24 5.14 -19.21
C VAL A 112 10.40 5.33 -17.96
N THR A 113 9.09 5.50 -18.14
CA THR A 113 8.11 5.65 -17.06
C THR A 113 6.84 4.87 -17.40
N ALA A 114 6.26 4.20 -16.40
CA ALA A 114 4.93 3.62 -16.53
C ALA A 114 3.88 4.69 -16.27
N VAL A 115 2.88 4.81 -17.12
CA VAL A 115 1.77 5.77 -16.96
C VAL A 115 0.46 5.00 -16.81
N HIS A 116 -0.27 5.32 -15.77
CA HIS A 116 -1.59 4.78 -15.46
C HIS A 116 -2.61 5.87 -15.76
N VAL A 117 -3.41 5.64 -16.79
CA VAL A 117 -4.50 6.54 -17.19
C VAL A 117 -5.76 6.08 -16.47
N GLN A 118 -6.29 6.96 -15.61
CA GLN A 118 -7.50 6.67 -14.86
C GLN A 118 -8.71 7.32 -15.51
N ALA A 119 -9.66 6.48 -15.93
CA ALA A 119 -10.92 6.93 -16.50
C ALA A 119 -12.07 6.90 -15.47
N ALA A 120 -13.03 7.81 -15.67
CA ALA A 120 -14.33 7.75 -14.99
C ALA A 120 -15.04 6.42 -15.31
N GLY A 121 -15.55 5.68 -14.31
CA GLY A 121 -16.47 4.54 -14.55
C GLY A 121 -16.16 3.20 -13.87
N GLY A 122 -15.16 3.11 -12.99
CA GLY A 122 -14.96 1.93 -12.13
C GLY A 122 -13.74 1.06 -12.49
N ALA A 123 -13.27 0.33 -11.48
CA ALA A 123 -11.89 -0.16 -11.32
C ALA A 123 -11.41 -1.30 -12.25
N ARG A 124 -12.17 -1.72 -13.28
CA ARG A 124 -11.77 -2.87 -14.13
C ARG A 124 -11.84 -2.66 -15.64
N GLU A 125 -12.61 -1.69 -16.13
CA GLU A 125 -12.83 -1.50 -17.57
C GLU A 125 -12.23 -0.20 -18.13
N GLY A 126 -11.83 0.76 -17.28
CA GLY A 126 -11.37 2.08 -17.71
C GLY A 126 -9.90 2.42 -17.46
N GLU A 127 -9.10 1.52 -16.86
CA GLU A 127 -7.68 1.80 -16.59
C GLU A 127 -6.79 1.36 -17.76
N ILE A 128 -6.03 2.30 -18.34
CA ILE A 128 -4.99 2.00 -19.32
C ILE A 128 -3.63 2.11 -18.62
N VAL A 129 -2.87 1.00 -18.60
CA VAL A 129 -1.51 0.97 -18.07
C VAL A 129 -0.51 0.89 -19.23
N LEU A 130 0.28 1.94 -19.41
CA LEU A 130 1.35 2.04 -20.39
C LEU A 130 2.69 1.88 -19.67
N GLU A 131 3.25 0.66 -19.67
CA GLU A 131 4.35 0.24 -18.79
C GLU A 131 5.72 0.88 -19.09
N ALA A 132 5.93 1.35 -20.32
CA ALA A 132 7.23 1.87 -20.76
C ALA A 132 7.05 2.98 -21.81
N LEU A 133 6.88 4.21 -21.33
CA LEU A 133 6.87 5.42 -22.16
C LEU A 133 8.14 6.23 -21.97
N SER A 134 8.60 6.88 -23.03
CA SER A 134 9.70 7.84 -22.98
C SER A 134 9.23 9.16 -22.38
N ALA A 135 10.15 9.95 -21.80
CA ALA A 135 9.84 11.28 -21.28
C ALA A 135 9.02 12.18 -22.23
N PRO A 136 9.34 12.31 -23.53
CA PRO A 136 8.52 13.11 -24.45
C PRO A 136 7.11 12.54 -24.66
N ALA A 137 6.95 11.21 -24.69
CA ALA A 137 5.62 10.61 -24.83
C ALA A 137 4.76 10.82 -23.58
N VAL A 138 5.38 10.84 -22.38
CA VAL A 138 4.69 11.20 -21.14
C VAL A 138 4.26 12.67 -21.18
N ALA A 139 5.11 13.57 -21.66
CA ALA A 139 4.76 14.98 -21.82
C ALA A 139 3.60 15.17 -22.81
N GLU A 140 3.63 14.49 -23.96
CA GLU A 140 2.54 14.49 -24.94
C GLU A 140 1.21 14.03 -24.33
N LEU A 141 1.23 12.96 -23.53
CA LEU A 141 0.04 12.47 -22.80
C LEU A 141 -0.47 13.48 -21.78
N ARG A 142 0.43 14.13 -21.04
CA ARG A 142 0.06 15.17 -20.06
C ARG A 142 -0.56 16.39 -20.75
N ASP A 143 -0.01 16.80 -21.88
CA ASP A 143 -0.54 17.90 -22.68
C ASP A 143 -1.93 17.56 -23.25
N ALA A 144 -2.12 16.35 -23.78
CA ALA A 144 -3.40 15.91 -24.32
C ALA A 144 -4.52 15.84 -23.26
N VAL A 145 -4.19 15.50 -22.02
CA VAL A 145 -5.16 15.44 -20.89
C VAL A 145 -5.36 16.82 -20.25
N GLY A 146 -4.60 17.83 -20.67
CA GLY A 146 -4.64 19.16 -20.05
C GLY A 146 -4.08 19.18 -18.63
N THR A 147 -3.32 18.15 -18.23
CA THR A 147 -2.54 18.13 -16.99
C THR A 147 -1.19 18.79 -17.25
N ARG A 148 -1.23 20.03 -17.75
CA ARG A 148 -0.02 20.78 -18.03
C ARG A 148 0.60 21.17 -16.68
N ASP A 149 1.56 20.37 -16.21
CA ASP A 149 2.52 20.83 -15.22
C ASP A 149 3.31 21.95 -15.92
N ASP A 150 2.93 23.22 -15.80
CA ASP A 150 3.83 24.29 -16.22
C ASP A 150 5.02 24.24 -15.25
N PRO A 151 6.22 23.84 -15.69
CA PRO A 151 7.36 23.69 -14.78
C PRO A 151 7.81 25.05 -14.19
N ARG A 152 7.23 26.17 -14.64
CA ARG A 152 7.45 27.52 -14.11
C ARG A 152 6.33 28.01 -13.19
N ALA A 153 5.18 27.35 -13.14
CA ALA A 153 4.14 27.69 -12.17
C ALA A 153 4.57 27.18 -10.80
N GLU A 154 4.89 28.09 -9.89
CA GLU A 154 5.13 27.71 -8.50
C GLU A 154 3.81 27.20 -7.91
N PRO A 155 3.79 25.99 -7.33
CA PRO A 155 2.58 25.46 -6.73
C PRO A 155 2.08 26.38 -5.60
N GLU A 156 0.76 26.59 -5.53
CA GLU A 156 0.12 27.51 -4.57
C GLU A 156 0.48 27.18 -3.12
N ALA A 157 0.62 25.88 -2.83
CA ALA A 157 1.11 25.39 -1.55
C ALA A 157 1.86 24.08 -1.74
N THR A 158 2.92 23.87 -0.96
CA THR A 158 3.70 22.62 -0.98
C THR A 158 4.06 22.19 0.42
N TRP A 159 3.78 20.93 0.74
CA TRP A 159 4.17 20.29 1.98
C TRP A 159 5.09 19.11 1.69
N ARG A 160 6.16 19.02 2.46
CA ARG A 160 7.16 17.97 2.36
C ARG A 160 7.32 17.25 3.68
N LEU A 161 7.41 15.93 3.61
CA LEU A 161 7.79 15.13 4.77
C LEU A 161 9.31 15.21 4.95
N ALA A 162 9.73 15.80 6.08
CA ALA A 162 11.13 15.86 6.46
C ALA A 162 11.68 14.47 6.86
N GLY A 163 12.99 14.29 6.76
CA GLY A 163 13.64 12.98 6.98
C GLY A 163 13.55 12.47 8.43
N ASP A 164 13.59 13.37 9.40
CA ASP A 164 13.37 13.08 10.82
C ASP A 164 11.93 12.60 11.07
N ARG A 165 10.96 13.29 10.46
CA ARG A 165 9.54 12.94 10.53
C ARG A 165 9.22 11.66 9.76
N LEU A 166 10.02 11.28 8.75
CA LEU A 166 9.86 10.03 8.01
C LEU A 166 10.05 8.80 8.92
N LEU A 167 11.06 8.82 9.79
CA LEU A 167 11.30 7.71 10.72
C LEU A 167 10.14 7.55 11.70
N ILE A 168 9.63 8.67 12.24
CA ILE A 168 8.46 8.67 13.12
C ILE A 168 7.23 8.18 12.35
N ALA A 169 7.04 8.65 11.11
CA ALA A 169 5.94 8.22 10.25
C ALA A 169 5.98 6.71 9.99
N ALA A 170 7.17 6.15 9.74
CA ALA A 170 7.39 4.74 9.49
C ALA A 170 7.18 3.88 10.75
N ALA A 171 7.78 4.26 11.89
CA ALA A 171 7.66 3.56 13.17
C ALA A 171 6.21 3.53 13.70
N THR A 172 5.43 4.56 13.38
CA THR A 172 4.05 4.72 13.84
C THR A 172 3.01 4.49 12.74
N ALA A 173 3.41 4.13 11.52
CA ALA A 173 2.47 3.77 10.47
C ALA A 173 1.67 2.56 10.99
N GLY A 174 0.33 2.66 10.97
CA GLY A 174 -0.57 1.60 11.46
C GLY A 174 -0.42 0.32 10.64
N GLN A 175 0.61 -0.46 10.93
CA GLN A 175 1.10 -1.60 10.16
C GLN A 175 0.66 -2.94 10.75
N LEU A 176 -0.30 -2.95 11.68
CA LEU A 176 -0.82 -4.19 12.27
C LEU A 176 -1.23 -5.21 11.19
N GLY A 177 -1.81 -4.75 10.07
CA GLY A 177 -2.12 -5.63 8.93
C GLY A 177 -0.90 -6.21 8.20
N VAL A 178 0.20 -5.45 8.11
CA VAL A 178 1.47 -5.92 7.51
C VAL A 178 2.15 -6.90 8.45
N ILE A 179 2.15 -6.62 9.76
CA ILE A 179 2.73 -7.53 10.76
C ILE A 179 1.98 -8.87 10.75
N VAL A 180 0.65 -8.86 10.73
CA VAL A 180 -0.16 -10.09 10.66
C VAL A 180 0.12 -10.88 9.37
N SER A 181 0.23 -10.21 8.22
CA SER A 181 0.53 -10.89 6.95
C SER A 181 1.97 -11.37 6.85
N VAL A 182 2.94 -10.66 7.42
CA VAL A 182 4.32 -11.13 7.57
C VAL A 182 4.39 -12.32 8.53
N LEU A 183 3.66 -12.29 9.64
CA LEU A 183 3.62 -13.40 10.60
C LEU A 183 2.97 -14.65 9.99
N ALA A 184 1.90 -14.49 9.21
CA ALA A 184 1.26 -15.58 8.48
C ALA A 184 2.16 -16.15 7.36
N ALA A 185 2.87 -15.29 6.63
CA ALA A 185 3.84 -15.74 5.65
C ALA A 185 5.05 -16.43 6.31
N ALA A 186 5.47 -15.93 7.48
CA ALA A 186 6.54 -16.53 8.27
C ALA A 186 6.12 -17.88 8.83
N SER A 187 4.89 -18.06 9.32
CA SER A 187 4.40 -19.36 9.78
C SER A 187 4.33 -20.37 8.63
N GLN A 188 3.85 -19.94 7.46
CA GLN A 188 3.77 -20.78 6.28
C GLN A 188 5.16 -21.17 5.75
N GLY A 189 6.12 -20.22 5.75
CA GLY A 189 7.52 -20.50 5.41
C GLY A 189 8.26 -21.32 6.48
N LEU A 190 7.91 -21.18 7.75
CA LEU A 190 8.44 -22.01 8.84
C LEU A 190 7.99 -23.46 8.65
N ASP A 191 6.71 -23.71 8.37
CA ASP A 191 6.19 -25.07 8.16
C ASP A 191 6.87 -25.76 6.96
N ASP A 192 7.09 -25.04 5.86
CA ASP A 192 7.77 -25.56 4.66
C ASP A 192 9.26 -25.88 4.91
N VAL A 193 9.96 -25.07 5.72
CA VAL A 193 11.39 -25.23 6.02
C VAL A 193 11.63 -26.26 7.15
N LEU A 194 10.76 -26.28 8.16
CA LEU A 194 10.87 -27.17 9.33
C LEU A 194 10.36 -28.59 9.03
N GLY A 195 9.40 -28.76 8.11
CA GLY A 195 8.83 -30.07 7.79
C GLY A 195 9.78 -31.08 7.12
N SER A 196 10.98 -30.65 6.68
CA SER A 196 11.88 -31.49 5.86
C SER A 196 13.27 -31.76 6.44
N THR A 197 13.62 -31.27 7.64
CA THR A 197 14.96 -31.52 8.21
C THR A 197 14.95 -31.89 9.69
N ALA A 198 15.74 -32.90 10.08
CA ALA A 198 15.99 -33.28 11.47
C ALA A 198 16.67 -32.17 12.33
N ARG A 199 17.05 -31.04 11.72
CA ARG A 199 17.54 -29.82 12.39
C ARG A 199 16.42 -28.90 12.86
N ALA A 200 15.19 -29.09 12.35
CA ALA A 200 14.02 -28.33 12.77
C ALA A 200 13.74 -28.53 14.26
N THR A 201 13.90 -29.75 14.76
CA THR A 201 13.71 -30.11 16.17
C THR A 201 14.70 -29.45 17.13
N GLU A 202 15.86 -28.96 16.68
CA GLU A 202 16.79 -28.18 17.53
C GLU A 202 16.45 -26.67 17.58
N LEU A 203 15.64 -26.17 16.63
CA LEU A 203 15.16 -24.78 16.62
C LEU A 203 13.75 -24.61 17.19
N VAL A 204 13.03 -25.72 17.42
CA VAL A 204 11.74 -25.69 18.11
C VAL A 204 12.02 -25.34 19.57
N PRO A 205 11.43 -24.25 20.10
CA PRO A 205 11.60 -23.88 21.50
C PRO A 205 11.14 -25.01 22.43
N ASP A 206 12.04 -25.54 23.25
CA ASP A 206 11.75 -26.64 24.18
C ASP A 206 11.11 -26.11 25.48
N THR A 207 11.25 -24.82 25.75
CA THR A 207 10.65 -24.15 26.91
C THR A 207 9.68 -23.03 26.51
N PRO A 208 8.66 -22.74 27.34
CA PRO A 208 7.78 -21.59 27.13
C PRO A 208 8.53 -20.25 27.03
N VAL A 209 9.68 -20.13 27.72
CA VAL A 209 10.52 -18.93 27.68
C VAL A 209 11.19 -18.77 26.32
N GLU A 210 11.78 -19.83 25.77
CA GLU A 210 12.35 -19.81 24.43
C GLU A 210 11.28 -19.51 23.37
N LEU A 211 10.07 -20.04 23.54
CA LEU A 211 8.95 -19.76 22.63
C LEU A 211 8.56 -18.29 22.66
N MET A 212 8.49 -17.69 23.86
CA MET A 212 8.22 -16.26 24.02
C MET A 212 9.33 -15.39 23.42
N VAL A 213 10.60 -15.76 23.60
CA VAL A 213 11.75 -15.04 23.03
C VAL A 213 11.75 -15.13 21.50
N ALA A 214 11.53 -16.32 20.95
CA ALA A 214 11.44 -16.53 19.51
C ALA A 214 10.27 -15.75 18.90
N ALA A 215 9.09 -15.80 19.53
CA ALA A 215 7.93 -15.01 19.11
C ALA A 215 8.20 -13.50 19.17
N ALA A 216 8.83 -13.01 20.25
CA ALA A 216 9.20 -11.61 20.39
C ALA A 216 10.23 -11.18 19.33
N ALA A 217 11.23 -12.01 19.04
CA ALA A 217 12.23 -11.75 18.01
C ALA A 217 11.60 -11.70 16.60
N LEU A 218 10.69 -12.63 16.28
CA LEU A 218 9.94 -12.62 15.01
C LEU A 218 9.06 -11.37 14.89
N LEU A 219 8.37 -10.99 15.96
CA LEU A 219 7.57 -9.75 15.99
C LEU A 219 8.45 -8.50 15.80
N ALA A 220 9.61 -8.44 16.44
CA ALA A 220 10.56 -7.34 16.28
C ALA A 220 11.11 -7.27 14.85
N ALA A 221 11.49 -8.41 14.26
CA ALA A 221 11.95 -8.49 12.87
C ALA A 221 10.85 -8.05 11.89
N ALA A 222 9.61 -8.52 12.07
CA ALA A 222 8.46 -8.11 11.27
C ALA A 222 8.21 -6.61 11.39
N TRP A 223 8.30 -6.04 12.59
CA TRP A 223 8.15 -4.61 12.83
C TRP A 223 9.25 -3.79 12.14
N LEU A 224 10.52 -4.20 12.24
CA LEU A 224 11.65 -3.55 11.56
C LEU A 224 11.53 -3.60 10.03
N LEU A 225 11.14 -4.75 9.47
CA LEU A 225 10.89 -4.88 8.03
C LEU A 225 9.75 -3.95 7.58
N SER A 226 8.71 -3.83 8.40
CA SER A 226 7.59 -2.93 8.14
C SER A 226 8.03 -1.46 8.14
N ILE A 227 8.87 -1.05 9.09
CA ILE A 227 9.48 0.29 9.12
C ILE A 227 10.30 0.55 7.86
N ALA A 228 11.18 -0.39 7.47
CA ALA A 228 11.97 -0.27 6.25
C ALA A 228 11.08 -0.13 5.00
N GLY A 229 9.99 -0.91 4.91
CA GLY A 229 9.00 -0.79 3.85
C GLY A 229 8.32 0.58 3.81
N ALA A 230 7.95 1.13 4.97
CA ALA A 230 7.37 2.47 5.06
C ALA A 230 8.36 3.57 4.66
N ILE A 231 9.63 3.45 5.05
CA ILE A 231 10.70 4.37 4.60
C ILE A 231 10.81 4.34 3.07
N VAL A 232 10.84 3.15 2.47
CA VAL A 232 10.88 3.00 1.02
C VAL A 232 9.64 3.61 0.35
N ALA A 233 8.46 3.48 0.97
CA ALA A 233 7.19 3.96 0.41
C ALA A 233 6.97 5.48 0.54
N PHE A 234 7.49 6.11 1.61
CA PHE A 234 7.27 7.52 1.94
C PHE A 234 8.52 8.40 1.84
N SER A 235 9.68 7.83 1.47
CA SER A 235 10.86 8.65 1.19
C SER A 235 10.57 9.65 0.07
N GLY A 236 11.03 10.89 0.26
CA GLY A 236 10.78 11.99 -0.67
C GLY A 236 9.31 12.38 -0.81
N PHE A 237 8.46 12.06 0.18
CA PHE A 237 7.04 12.40 0.10
C PHE A 237 6.83 13.92 0.04
N THR A 238 6.17 14.38 -1.01
CA THR A 238 5.73 15.76 -1.18
C THR A 238 4.29 15.77 -1.68
N VAL A 239 3.49 16.68 -1.16
CA VAL A 239 2.19 17.03 -1.73
C VAL A 239 2.20 18.50 -2.09
N ALA A 240 1.83 18.81 -3.32
CA ALA A 240 1.70 20.17 -3.80
C ALA A 240 0.28 20.37 -4.33
N ARG A 241 -0.22 21.59 -4.19
CA ARG A 241 -1.47 22.01 -4.81
C ARG A 241 -1.16 22.88 -6.02
N ASP A 242 -1.73 22.50 -7.15
CA ASP A 242 -1.67 23.24 -8.40
C ASP A 242 -3.09 23.48 -8.90
N GLY A 243 -3.61 24.68 -8.64
CA GLY A 243 -5.01 25.05 -8.88
C GLY A 243 -6.01 24.09 -8.21
N ASP A 244 -6.71 23.31 -9.04
CA ASP A 244 -7.74 22.33 -8.61
C ASP A 244 -7.19 20.89 -8.50
N ARG A 245 -5.87 20.69 -8.49
CA ARG A 245 -5.22 19.37 -8.45
C ARG A 245 -4.21 19.27 -7.30
N LEU A 246 -4.10 18.07 -6.76
CA LEU A 246 -3.06 17.67 -5.80
C LEU A 246 -2.04 16.80 -6.50
N LEU A 247 -0.78 17.21 -6.47
CA LEU A 247 0.37 16.47 -6.98
C LEU A 247 1.06 15.78 -5.80
N ILE A 248 0.93 14.46 -5.72
CA ILE A 248 1.52 13.64 -4.64
C ILE A 248 2.70 12.86 -5.22
N ARG A 249 3.91 13.16 -4.77
CA ARG A 249 5.14 12.45 -5.16
C ARG A 249 5.71 11.68 -3.98
N ARG A 250 6.15 10.44 -4.20
CA ARG A 250 6.75 9.59 -3.15
C ARG A 250 7.55 8.42 -3.69
N GLY A 251 8.37 7.84 -2.83
CA GLY A 251 8.99 6.52 -3.01
C GLY A 251 10.47 6.59 -3.37
N LEU A 252 11.27 5.74 -2.72
CA LEU A 252 12.72 5.65 -2.93
C LEU A 252 13.08 4.77 -4.13
N LEU A 253 12.56 3.53 -4.13
CA LEU A 253 12.85 2.53 -5.16
C LEU A 253 12.04 2.78 -6.41
N ALA A 254 10.72 2.85 -6.24
CA ALA A 254 9.78 3.23 -7.29
C ALA A 254 9.28 4.64 -7.01
N ARG A 255 9.69 5.61 -7.82
CA ARG A 255 9.19 6.97 -7.75
C ARG A 255 7.78 6.98 -8.31
N ARG A 256 6.82 7.39 -7.50
CA ARG A 256 5.41 7.52 -7.89
C ARG A 256 5.01 8.98 -7.83
N GLU A 257 4.28 9.43 -8.83
CA GLU A 257 3.65 10.74 -8.88
C GLU A 257 2.19 10.54 -9.29
N ALA A 258 1.28 11.02 -8.45
CA ALA A 258 -0.16 10.94 -8.68
C ALA A 258 -0.74 12.35 -8.77
N SER A 259 -1.68 12.56 -9.69
CA SER A 259 -2.38 13.83 -9.88
C SER A 259 -3.86 13.64 -9.56
N VAL A 260 -4.29 14.16 -8.41
CA VAL A 260 -5.63 13.95 -7.88
C VAL A 260 -6.44 15.25 -7.96
N PRO A 261 -7.52 15.31 -8.76
CA PRO A 261 -8.41 16.48 -8.78
C PRO A 261 -9.13 16.67 -7.43
N LEU A 262 -9.21 17.90 -6.94
CA LEU A 262 -9.85 18.22 -5.66
C LEU A 262 -11.34 17.89 -5.68
N ALA A 263 -12.03 18.13 -6.81
CA ALA A 263 -13.43 17.75 -7.00
C ALA A 263 -13.71 16.24 -6.83
N ARG A 264 -12.68 15.39 -6.84
CA ARG A 264 -12.81 13.92 -6.68
C ARG A 264 -12.50 13.44 -5.26
N VAL A 265 -12.05 14.33 -4.38
CA VAL A 265 -11.83 14.03 -2.96
C VAL A 265 -13.19 13.93 -2.28
N GLN A 266 -13.61 12.70 -1.96
CA GLN A 266 -14.92 12.44 -1.35
C GLN A 266 -14.86 12.49 0.17
N ALA A 267 -13.79 11.97 0.75
CA ALA A 267 -13.56 11.99 2.18
C ALA A 267 -12.09 12.21 2.50
N VAL A 268 -11.83 12.87 3.62
CA VAL A 268 -10.52 12.99 4.23
C VAL A 268 -10.57 12.33 5.59
N THR A 269 -9.70 11.36 5.81
CA THR A 269 -9.64 10.57 7.03
C THR A 269 -8.40 10.94 7.83
N VAL A 270 -8.61 11.40 9.06
CA VAL A 270 -7.55 11.72 10.02
C VAL A 270 -7.27 10.49 10.89
N LEU A 271 -6.07 9.91 10.77
CA LEU A 271 -5.67 8.70 11.47
C LEU A 271 -4.72 9.02 12.64
N GLU A 272 -5.28 9.07 13.84
CA GLU A 272 -4.58 9.22 15.12
C GLU A 272 -4.37 7.84 15.77
N GLY A 273 -3.70 6.90 15.10
CA GLY A 273 -3.55 5.53 15.62
C GLY A 273 -3.00 5.47 17.07
N VAL A 274 -3.11 4.33 17.74
CA VAL A 274 -2.77 4.16 19.18
C VAL A 274 -1.39 4.71 19.55
N LEU A 275 -0.39 4.53 18.68
CA LEU A 275 0.97 5.04 18.88
C LEU A 275 1.14 6.53 18.59
N ARG A 276 0.17 7.17 17.91
CA ARG A 276 0.24 8.57 17.45
C ARG A 276 -0.62 9.51 18.30
N GLN A 277 -1.76 9.03 18.77
CA GLN A 277 -2.70 9.77 19.61
C GLN A 277 -2.05 10.44 20.84
N PRO A 278 -1.24 9.75 21.68
CA PRO A 278 -0.65 10.39 22.87
C PRO A 278 0.36 11.48 22.54
N PHE A 279 0.98 11.44 21.36
CA PHE A 279 1.95 12.45 20.90
C PHE A 279 1.31 13.56 20.05
N GLY A 280 -0.02 13.55 19.90
CA GLY A 280 -0.73 14.52 19.06
C GLY A 280 -0.32 14.43 17.58
N LEU A 281 -0.05 13.23 17.09
CA LEU A 281 0.33 12.97 15.70
C LEU A 281 -0.84 12.36 14.93
N ALA A 282 -0.93 12.65 13.63
CA ALA A 282 -1.96 12.12 12.74
C ALA A 282 -1.39 11.83 11.35
N ALA A 283 -1.95 10.84 10.65
CA ALA A 283 -1.86 10.74 9.19
C ALA A 283 -3.12 11.31 8.55
N LEU A 284 -3.01 11.82 7.34
CA LEU A 284 -4.16 12.18 6.51
C LEU A 284 -4.26 11.20 5.34
N ARG A 285 -5.44 10.64 5.13
CA ARG A 285 -5.80 9.85 3.96
C ARG A 285 -6.93 10.52 3.21
N VAL A 286 -6.98 10.27 1.92
CA VAL A 286 -8.04 10.74 1.02
C VAL A 286 -8.68 9.53 0.38
N GLU A 287 -10.01 9.53 0.37
CA GLU A 287 -10.80 8.61 -0.43
C GLU A 287 -11.23 9.35 -1.70
N THR A 288 -10.75 8.84 -2.85
CA THR A 288 -11.05 9.40 -4.16
C THR A 288 -11.92 8.46 -4.97
N ALA A 289 -12.89 9.06 -5.68
CA ALA A 289 -13.72 8.33 -6.62
C ALA A 289 -12.86 7.75 -7.76
N GLY A 290 -12.84 6.43 -7.92
CA GLY A 290 -12.13 5.73 -9.02
C GLY A 290 -10.86 4.99 -8.61
N TYR A 291 -10.30 5.28 -7.43
CA TYR A 291 -9.05 4.69 -6.91
C TYR A 291 -9.26 3.50 -5.96
N ALA A 292 -10.39 2.78 -6.09
CA ALA A 292 -10.82 1.76 -5.12
C ALA A 292 -9.87 0.55 -5.01
N THR A 293 -9.01 0.32 -6.01
CA THR A 293 -8.10 -0.84 -6.10
C THR A 293 -6.66 -0.55 -5.72
N GLU A 294 -6.28 0.70 -5.45
CA GLU A 294 -4.90 1.02 -5.09
C GLU A 294 -4.61 0.76 -3.60
N ALA A 295 -3.37 0.34 -3.32
CA ALA A 295 -2.92 0.08 -1.96
C ALA A 295 -3.07 1.32 -1.06
N ALA A 296 -3.35 1.13 0.24
CA ALA A 296 -3.59 2.22 1.22
C ALA A 296 -2.51 3.33 1.25
N ALA A 297 -1.28 3.05 0.81
CA ALA A 297 -0.21 4.04 0.67
C ALA A 297 -0.46 5.05 -0.46
N ALA A 298 -1.25 4.71 -1.48
CA ALA A 298 -1.64 5.61 -2.57
C ALA A 298 -2.78 6.56 -2.17
N GLN A 299 -3.63 6.12 -1.24
CA GLN A 299 -4.67 6.94 -0.62
C GLN A 299 -4.12 7.85 0.51
N THR A 300 -2.80 7.91 0.70
CA THR A 300 -2.19 8.75 1.75
C THR A 300 -1.99 10.17 1.23
N LEU A 301 -2.71 11.13 1.82
CA LEU A 301 -2.57 12.56 1.52
C LEU A 301 -1.34 13.14 2.21
N PHE A 302 -1.13 12.79 3.49
CA PHE A 302 0.11 13.14 4.20
C PHE A 302 0.45 12.11 5.29
N PRO A 303 1.68 11.55 5.34
CA PRO A 303 1.98 10.42 6.23
C PRO A 303 2.05 10.77 7.71
N LEU A 304 2.43 12.01 8.06
CA LEU A 304 2.61 12.44 9.45
C LEU A 304 2.51 13.96 9.61
N LEU A 305 1.49 14.43 10.33
CA LEU A 305 1.29 15.81 10.75
C LEU A 305 1.07 15.87 12.26
N ARG A 306 1.37 17.03 12.86
CA ARG A 306 0.87 17.30 14.21
C ARG A 306 -0.61 17.65 14.14
N ARG A 307 -1.36 17.30 15.18
CA ARG A 307 -2.81 17.53 15.27
C ARG A 307 -3.19 19.00 15.07
N ASN A 308 -2.37 19.92 15.58
CA ASN A 308 -2.58 21.37 15.41
C ASN A 308 -2.23 21.89 13.99
N GLU A 309 -1.48 21.13 13.20
CA GLU A 309 -1.17 21.48 11.80
C GLU A 309 -2.23 20.98 10.82
N VAL A 310 -3.09 20.03 11.23
CA VAL A 310 -4.11 19.40 10.35
C VAL A 310 -5.05 20.43 9.75
N GLU A 311 -5.59 21.36 10.53
CA GLU A 311 -6.54 22.36 10.00
C GLU A 311 -5.87 23.31 8.99
N ARG A 312 -4.63 23.75 9.27
CA ARG A 312 -3.84 24.56 8.33
C ARG A 312 -3.57 23.80 7.04
N PHE A 313 -3.12 22.55 7.16
CA PHE A 313 -2.85 21.71 6.01
C PHE A 313 -4.11 21.52 5.15
N LEU A 314 -5.26 21.25 5.76
CA LEU A 314 -6.52 21.10 5.02
C LEU A 314 -6.97 22.42 4.38
N ALA A 315 -6.81 23.55 5.06
CA ALA A 315 -7.16 24.85 4.50
C ALA A 315 -6.34 25.17 3.24
N GLU A 316 -5.06 24.79 3.21
CA GLU A 316 -4.19 25.00 2.05
C GLU A 316 -4.41 23.96 0.94
N MET A 317 -4.49 22.67 1.30
CA MET A 317 -4.49 21.55 0.36
C MET A 317 -5.90 21.15 -0.09
N VAL A 318 -6.87 21.06 0.83
CA VAL A 318 -8.23 20.60 0.53
C VAL A 318 -9.25 21.50 1.24
N PRO A 319 -9.46 22.75 0.77
CA PRO A 319 -10.24 23.75 1.50
C PRO A 319 -11.66 23.31 1.82
N ALA A 320 -12.30 22.53 0.93
CA ALA A 320 -13.64 21.99 1.12
C ALA A 320 -13.75 21.08 2.36
N SER A 321 -12.63 20.48 2.80
CA SER A 321 -12.57 19.64 4.00
C SER A 321 -12.06 20.38 5.24
N ALA A 322 -11.73 21.68 5.15
CA ALA A 322 -11.17 22.46 6.25
C ALA A 322 -12.22 22.98 7.25
N GLY A 323 -11.79 23.25 8.49
CA GLY A 323 -12.58 23.95 9.51
C GLY A 323 -13.30 23.03 10.52
N GLY A 324 -12.92 23.13 11.80
CA GLY A 324 -13.63 22.49 12.91
C GLY A 324 -13.52 20.96 12.93
N VAL A 325 -12.40 20.42 12.43
CA VAL A 325 -12.21 18.96 12.26
C VAL A 325 -12.22 18.24 13.62
N PHE A 326 -11.79 18.94 14.67
CA PHE A 326 -11.72 18.42 16.04
C PHE A 326 -12.85 18.92 16.94
N ASP A 327 -13.75 19.76 16.44
CA ASP A 327 -14.91 20.28 17.19
C ASP A 327 -16.11 19.36 16.95
N LEU A 328 -16.14 18.25 17.70
CA LEU A 328 -17.12 17.17 17.58
C LEU A 328 -18.01 17.09 18.82
N LYS A 329 -19.28 16.73 18.60
CA LYS A 329 -20.19 16.34 19.68
C LYS A 329 -19.87 14.92 20.10
N GLY A 330 -19.71 14.68 21.40
CA GLY A 330 -19.42 13.35 21.93
C GLY A 330 -20.51 12.32 21.63
N ALA A 331 -20.14 11.05 21.60
CA ALA A 331 -21.09 9.95 21.44
C ALA A 331 -22.13 9.94 22.57
N PRO A 332 -23.41 9.62 22.28
CA PRO A 332 -24.46 9.64 23.28
C PRO A 332 -24.24 8.51 24.31
N SER A 333 -24.55 8.76 25.58
CA SER A 333 -24.31 7.80 26.69
C SER A 333 -24.97 6.43 26.47
N ARG A 334 -26.09 6.37 25.73
CA ARG A 334 -26.76 5.12 25.32
C ARG A 334 -25.89 4.20 24.44
N ALA A 335 -24.85 4.72 23.81
CA ALA A 335 -23.92 3.94 22.99
C ALA A 335 -22.82 3.27 23.83
N ARG A 336 -22.58 3.70 25.08
CA ARG A 336 -21.56 3.14 25.99
C ARG A 336 -21.47 1.61 26.00
N PRO A 337 -22.57 0.85 26.17
CA PRO A 337 -22.48 -0.62 26.21
C PRO A 337 -21.91 -1.21 24.91
N ARG A 338 -22.13 -0.59 23.74
CA ARG A 338 -21.56 -1.08 22.47
C ARG A 338 -20.04 -0.92 22.40
N TYR A 339 -19.50 0.15 22.99
CA TYR A 339 -18.06 0.41 23.02
C TYR A 339 -17.34 -0.41 24.10
N VAL A 340 -18.02 -0.77 25.20
CA VAL A 340 -17.38 -1.44 26.34
C VAL A 340 -17.62 -2.95 26.31
N VAL A 341 -18.87 -3.41 26.18
CA VAL A 341 -19.23 -4.82 26.41
C VAL A 341 -18.64 -5.74 25.34
N LEU A 342 -18.87 -5.43 24.06
CA LEU A 342 -18.44 -6.31 22.97
C LEU A 342 -16.91 -6.45 22.88
N PRO A 343 -16.11 -5.36 22.90
CA PRO A 343 -14.65 -5.48 22.90
C PRO A 343 -14.11 -6.16 24.16
N THR A 344 -14.68 -5.88 25.34
CA THR A 344 -14.28 -6.55 26.58
C THR A 344 -14.54 -8.05 26.50
N PHE A 345 -15.66 -8.47 25.93
CA PHE A 345 -15.97 -9.89 25.75
C PHE A 345 -14.96 -10.60 24.84
N VAL A 346 -14.57 -9.98 23.71
CA VAL A 346 -13.57 -10.52 22.77
C VAL A 346 -12.22 -10.74 23.45
N VAL A 347 -11.84 -9.90 24.41
CA VAL A 347 -10.60 -10.05 25.20
C VAL A 347 -10.78 -11.01 26.38
N ALA A 348 -11.96 -11.04 27.00
CA ALA A 348 -12.25 -11.87 28.17
C ALA A 348 -12.25 -13.36 27.83
N VAL A 349 -12.81 -13.77 26.69
CA VAL A 349 -12.87 -15.19 26.28
C VAL A 349 -11.48 -15.83 26.22
N PRO A 350 -10.49 -15.30 25.47
CA PRO A 350 -9.15 -15.88 25.46
C PRO A 350 -8.43 -15.75 26.80
N ALA A 351 -8.64 -14.65 27.55
CA ALA A 351 -8.04 -14.49 28.87
C ALA A 351 -8.49 -15.57 29.87
N ILE A 352 -9.80 -15.87 29.90
CA ILE A 352 -10.38 -16.94 30.72
C ILE A 352 -9.87 -18.30 30.25
N ALA A 353 -9.85 -18.54 28.93
CA ALA A 353 -9.35 -19.79 28.37
C ALA A 353 -7.88 -20.05 28.74
N ILE A 354 -7.00 -19.04 28.61
CA ILE A 354 -5.59 -19.14 28.99
C ILE A 354 -5.44 -19.45 30.48
N THR A 355 -6.24 -18.80 31.34
CA THR A 355 -6.21 -19.03 32.79
C THR A 355 -6.57 -20.48 33.16
N GLY A 356 -7.48 -21.12 32.42
CA GLY A 356 -7.93 -22.49 32.70
C GLY A 356 -7.18 -23.60 31.95
N LEU A 357 -6.54 -23.30 30.82
CA LEU A 357 -5.90 -24.28 29.93
C LEU A 357 -4.37 -24.30 30.00
N VAL A 358 -3.74 -23.23 30.53
CA VAL A 358 -2.29 -23.10 30.58
C VAL A 358 -1.81 -23.25 32.02
N ASP A 359 -1.18 -24.39 32.32
CA ASP A 359 -0.62 -24.66 33.64
C ASP A 359 0.43 -23.61 34.02
N GLY A 360 0.32 -23.08 35.23
CA GLY A 360 1.22 -22.05 35.74
C GLY A 360 0.93 -20.62 35.26
N ALA A 361 -0.09 -20.38 34.42
CA ALA A 361 -0.46 -19.04 34.00
C ALA A 361 -0.98 -18.18 35.18
N GLY A 362 -1.64 -18.76 36.17
CA GLY A 362 -2.25 -18.00 37.28
C GLY A 362 -3.30 -16.99 36.79
N ALA A 363 -3.56 -15.94 37.57
CA ALA A 363 -4.65 -15.00 37.30
C ALA A 363 -4.28 -13.77 36.44
N TRP A 364 -3.00 -13.61 36.05
CA TRP A 364 -2.58 -12.41 35.31
C TRP A 364 -3.31 -12.22 33.96
N PRO A 365 -3.72 -13.25 33.19
CA PRO A 365 -4.42 -13.03 31.92
C PRO A 365 -5.74 -12.27 32.11
N LEU A 366 -6.39 -12.39 33.27
CA LEU A 366 -7.63 -11.67 33.59
C LEU A 366 -7.44 -10.15 33.66
N SER A 367 -6.21 -9.64 33.83
CA SER A 367 -5.93 -8.20 33.76
C SER A 367 -6.25 -7.62 32.38
N ALA A 368 -6.27 -8.45 31.32
CA ALA A 368 -6.67 -8.04 29.98
C ALA A 368 -8.14 -7.58 29.93
N ILE A 369 -9.01 -8.08 30.81
CA ILE A 369 -10.41 -7.65 30.92
C ILE A 369 -10.47 -6.17 31.36
N ALA A 370 -9.68 -5.79 32.36
CA ALA A 370 -9.60 -4.41 32.82
C ALA A 370 -9.08 -3.47 31.72
N LEU A 371 -8.08 -3.93 30.95
CA LEU A 371 -7.59 -3.20 29.76
C LEU A 371 -8.67 -3.05 28.70
N GLY A 372 -9.46 -4.09 28.43
CA GLY A 372 -10.59 -4.07 27.50
C GLY A 372 -11.66 -3.04 27.92
N ILE A 373 -12.02 -3.00 29.20
CA ILE A 373 -12.96 -2.01 29.75
C ILE A 373 -12.40 -0.59 29.60
N ALA A 374 -11.14 -0.38 30.00
CA ALA A 374 -10.49 0.92 29.92
C ALA A 374 -10.41 1.41 28.46
N ALA A 375 -10.04 0.54 27.52
CA ALA A 375 -10.01 0.83 26.10
C ALA A 375 -11.41 1.17 25.55
N GLY A 376 -12.44 0.42 25.94
CA GLY A 376 -13.82 0.69 25.53
C GLY A 376 -14.35 2.03 26.05
N VAL A 377 -14.03 2.38 27.30
CA VAL A 377 -14.39 3.68 27.89
C VAL A 377 -13.65 4.81 27.17
N ALA A 378 -12.35 4.64 26.89
CA ALA A 378 -11.57 5.61 26.14
C ALA A 378 -12.11 5.80 24.71
N ALA A 379 -12.46 4.71 24.02
CA ALA A 379 -13.05 4.75 22.68
C ALA A 379 -14.39 5.49 22.69
N HIS A 380 -15.26 5.23 23.66
CA HIS A 380 -16.53 5.96 23.78
C HIS A 380 -16.34 7.46 24.02
N ARG A 381 -15.35 7.86 24.83
CA ARG A 381 -15.03 9.27 25.09
C ARG A 381 -14.40 9.96 23.88
N ALA A 382 -13.64 9.22 23.07
CA ALA A 382 -13.02 9.73 21.85
C ALA A 382 -14.01 9.82 20.69
N ALA A 383 -15.01 8.94 20.67
CA ALA A 383 -16.04 8.89 19.64
C ALA A 383 -16.86 10.19 19.62
N GLY A 384 -17.07 10.71 18.42
CA GLY A 384 -17.79 11.95 18.23
C GLY A 384 -18.29 12.12 16.81
N TRP A 385 -19.22 13.05 16.65
CA TRP A 385 -19.80 13.35 15.35
C TRP A 385 -20.14 14.83 15.26
N ARG A 386 -20.21 15.34 14.04
CA ARG A 386 -20.73 16.66 13.74
C ARG A 386 -21.40 16.62 12.37
N LEU A 387 -22.57 17.22 12.29
CA LEU A 387 -23.27 17.41 11.03
C LEU A 387 -23.23 18.89 10.70
N ASP A 388 -22.67 19.19 9.54
CA ASP A 388 -22.60 20.51 8.94
C ASP A 388 -23.54 20.54 7.73
N THR A 389 -23.81 21.70 7.16
CA THR A 389 -24.78 21.83 6.05
C THR A 389 -24.33 21.07 4.79
N SER A 390 -23.02 20.89 4.61
CA SER A 390 -22.42 20.28 3.40
C SER A 390 -21.63 18.99 3.68
N ARG A 391 -21.50 18.55 4.94
CA ARG A 391 -20.63 17.42 5.29
C ARG A 391 -20.98 16.77 6.63
N VAL A 392 -20.54 15.54 6.78
CA VAL A 392 -20.64 14.77 8.03
C VAL A 392 -19.24 14.44 8.51
N LEU A 393 -18.94 14.78 9.75
CA LEU A 393 -17.71 14.38 10.44
C LEU A 393 -18.03 13.27 11.43
N VAL A 394 -17.26 12.19 11.36
CA VAL A 394 -17.36 11.06 12.28
C VAL A 394 -15.96 10.73 12.80
N ARG A 395 -15.87 10.55 14.11
CA ARG A 395 -14.70 10.01 14.81
C ARG A 395 -15.12 8.74 15.53
N SER A 396 -14.42 7.65 15.23
CA SER A 396 -14.69 6.30 15.74
C SER A 396 -13.56 5.77 16.59
#